data_AF-A0A7U9DVI2-F1
#
_entry.id   AF-A0A7U9DVI2-F1
#
_cell.length_a   1.000
_cell.length_b   1.000
_cell.length_c   1.000
_cell.angle_alpha   90.00
_cell.angle_beta   90.00
_cell.angle_gamma   90.00
#
_symmetry.space_group_name_H-M   'P 1'
#
loop_
_entity.id
_entity.type
_entity.pdbx_description
1 polymer ?
#
loop_
_entity_poly.entity_id
_entity_poly.type
_entity_poly.pdbx_seq_one_letter_code
_entity_poly.pdbx_strand_id
1 'polypeptide(L)'
;MTPEPSGPVLHTVDRPHRPGRLRTMARPRGGAHLAGDMAALRDAGVDVVVCALPEAERADRGLTDEPRLAEAAGLRFVALPVPDFTVPSVPAVLPPLRELTEGLRTGAHVVAHCRRGIDRSSLIAVCLMMLEGSAPEPPWAAVRRARCARVPDTEEQHAWTLEFFRRISPRGQDGSPTARR
;
A
#
# COMPACT_ATOMS: atom_id res chain seq x y z
N MET A 1 -28.35 -13.56 -11.56
CA MET A 1 -27.75 -13.14 -10.28
C MET A 1 -26.38 -13.80 -10.21
N THR A 2 -25.33 -13.11 -10.66
CA THR A 2 -23.95 -13.60 -10.52
C THR A 2 -23.66 -13.74 -9.04
N PRO A 3 -23.15 -14.89 -8.55
CA PRO A 3 -22.76 -14.99 -7.15
C PRO A 3 -21.72 -13.90 -6.87
N GLU A 4 -21.96 -13.09 -5.84
CA GLU A 4 -20.97 -12.17 -5.30
C GLU A 4 -19.67 -12.97 -5.06
N PRO A 5 -18.51 -12.48 -5.52
CA PRO A 5 -17.27 -13.20 -5.33
C PRO A 5 -17.05 -13.46 -3.84
N SER A 6 -16.78 -14.71 -3.48
CA SER A 6 -16.69 -15.16 -2.08
C SER A 6 -15.52 -14.55 -1.28
N GLY A 7 -14.67 -13.74 -1.90
CA GLY A 7 -13.48 -13.12 -1.29
C GLY A 7 -13.13 -11.74 -1.87
N PRO A 8 -12.06 -11.10 -1.35
CA PRO A 8 -11.70 -9.73 -1.71
C PRO A 8 -11.39 -9.55 -3.20
N VAL A 9 -11.88 -8.46 -3.79
CA VAL A 9 -11.55 -8.10 -5.18
C VAL A 9 -10.19 -7.41 -5.22
N LEU A 10 -9.21 -8.06 -5.86
CA LEU A 10 -7.84 -7.58 -5.94
C LEU A 10 -7.54 -6.92 -7.29
N HIS A 11 -6.96 -5.74 -7.25
CA HIS A 11 -6.58 -4.97 -8.43
C HIS A 11 -5.07 -5.01 -8.61
N THR A 12 -4.60 -5.53 -9.73
CA THR A 12 -3.16 -5.69 -10.00
C THR A 12 -2.57 -4.38 -10.50
N VAL A 13 -1.56 -3.87 -9.82
CA VAL A 13 -0.79 -2.70 -10.26
C VAL A 13 0.37 -3.20 -11.11
N ASP A 14 0.32 -2.90 -12.41
CA ASP A 14 1.32 -3.38 -13.37
C ASP A 14 2.71 -2.84 -13.03
N ARG A 15 3.66 -3.77 -12.83
CA ARG A 15 5.08 -3.49 -12.60
C ARG A 15 5.92 -4.41 -13.47
N PRO A 16 6.17 -4.04 -14.74
CA PRO A 16 6.82 -4.92 -15.70
C PRO A 16 8.22 -5.31 -15.25
N HIS A 17 8.60 -6.56 -15.48
CA HIS A 17 9.92 -7.12 -15.15
C HIS A 17 10.32 -7.03 -13.67
N ARG A 18 9.33 -6.99 -12.75
CA ARG A 18 9.55 -7.11 -11.30
C ARG A 18 9.13 -8.50 -10.80
N PRO A 19 9.87 -9.10 -9.85
CA PRO A 19 9.63 -10.47 -9.40
C PRO A 19 8.38 -10.59 -8.52
N GLY A 20 8.18 -9.68 -7.56
CA GLY A 20 7.02 -9.70 -6.69
C GLY A 20 5.75 -9.19 -7.36
N ARG A 21 4.61 -9.30 -6.67
CA ARG A 21 3.30 -8.82 -7.13
C ARG A 21 2.80 -7.71 -6.21
N LEU A 22 2.28 -6.63 -6.80
CA LEU A 22 1.67 -5.53 -6.04
C LEU A 22 0.21 -5.41 -6.44
N ARG A 23 -0.67 -5.38 -5.45
CA ARG A 23 -2.11 -5.24 -5.66
C ARG A 23 -2.72 -4.27 -4.66
N THR A 24 -3.88 -3.73 -5.01
CA THR A 24 -4.71 -2.92 -4.10
C THR A 24 -6.11 -3.51 -4.00
N MET A 25 -6.78 -3.27 -2.87
CA MET A 25 -8.17 -3.71 -2.66
C MET A 25 -8.92 -2.77 -1.71
N ALA A 26 -10.25 -2.87 -1.71
CA ALA A 26 -11.07 -2.31 -0.64
C ALA A 26 -10.82 -3.07 0.67
N ARG A 27 -11.26 -2.51 1.81
CA ARG A 27 -11.14 -3.21 3.09
C ARG A 27 -11.79 -4.60 3.02
N PRO A 28 -11.28 -5.58 3.79
CA PRO A 28 -12.05 -6.80 4.04
C PRO A 28 -13.37 -6.47 4.75
N ARG A 29 -14.32 -7.39 4.69
CA ARG A 29 -15.70 -7.22 5.19
C ARG A 29 -15.74 -6.99 6.69
N GLY A 30 -14.79 -7.56 7.43
CA GLY A 30 -14.67 -7.40 8.88
C GLY A 30 -15.60 -8.33 9.66
N GLY A 31 -15.52 -8.27 11.00
CA GLY A 31 -16.32 -9.08 11.90
C GLY A 31 -16.19 -10.58 11.61
N ALA A 32 -17.33 -11.29 11.58
CA ALA A 32 -17.39 -12.73 11.35
C ALA A 32 -16.80 -13.18 9.99
N HIS A 33 -16.71 -12.28 9.00
CA HIS A 33 -16.19 -12.60 7.67
C HIS A 33 -14.67 -12.41 7.56
N LEU A 34 -14.04 -11.73 8.52
CA LEU A 34 -12.64 -11.31 8.41
C LEU A 34 -11.68 -12.49 8.28
N ALA A 35 -11.90 -13.57 9.03
CA ALA A 35 -11.08 -14.77 8.96
C ALA A 35 -11.13 -15.42 7.56
N GLY A 36 -12.32 -15.50 6.97
CA GLY A 36 -12.50 -16.02 5.60
C GLY A 36 -11.87 -15.11 4.55
N ASP A 37 -11.93 -13.80 4.73
CA ASP A 37 -11.24 -12.84 3.83
C ASP A 37 -9.71 -13.00 3.90
N MET A 38 -9.14 -13.18 5.08
CA MET A 38 -7.70 -13.44 5.24
C MET A 38 -7.28 -14.78 4.60
N ALA A 39 -8.08 -15.83 4.78
CA ALA A 39 -7.85 -17.11 4.11
C ALA A 39 -7.91 -16.95 2.58
N ALA A 40 -8.90 -16.24 2.05
CA ALA A 40 -9.03 -15.98 0.62
C ALA A 40 -7.84 -15.18 0.04
N LEU A 41 -7.26 -14.26 0.81
CA LEU A 41 -6.01 -13.57 0.40
C LEU A 41 -4.85 -14.55 0.32
N ARG A 42 -4.69 -15.42 1.33
CA ARG A 42 -3.64 -16.44 1.32
C ARG A 42 -3.80 -17.40 0.15
N ASP A 43 -5.02 -17.85 -0.13
CA ASP A 43 -5.34 -18.73 -1.27
C ASP A 43 -5.06 -18.04 -2.62
N ALA A 44 -5.21 -16.71 -2.69
CA ALA A 44 -4.80 -15.90 -3.83
C ALA A 44 -3.27 -15.70 -3.93
N GLY A 45 -2.50 -16.34 -3.05
CA GLY A 45 -1.04 -16.31 -2.99
C GLY A 45 -0.48 -15.00 -2.44
N VAL A 46 -1.25 -14.25 -1.64
CA VAL A 46 -0.76 -13.04 -0.97
C VAL A 46 0.14 -13.44 0.20
N ASP A 47 1.27 -12.75 0.34
CA ASP A 47 2.20 -12.95 1.46
C ASP A 47 2.04 -11.85 2.52
N VAL A 48 1.77 -10.61 2.08
CA VAL A 48 1.71 -9.44 2.95
C VAL A 48 0.44 -8.64 2.70
N VAL A 49 -0.30 -8.35 3.77
CA VAL A 49 -1.43 -7.41 3.77
C VAL A 49 -1.04 -6.11 4.48
N VAL A 50 -1.20 -4.99 3.79
CA VAL A 50 -0.88 -3.65 4.28
C VAL A 50 -2.18 -2.88 4.52
N CYS A 51 -2.42 -2.51 5.77
CA CYS A 51 -3.61 -1.77 6.19
C CYS A 51 -3.30 -0.27 6.32
N ALA A 52 -3.94 0.55 5.49
CA ALA A 52 -3.80 2.00 5.51
C ALA A 52 -4.76 2.72 6.47
N LEU A 53 -5.64 1.98 7.15
CA LEU A 53 -6.68 2.55 7.99
C LEU A 53 -6.12 2.91 9.39
N PRO A 54 -6.44 4.10 9.93
CA PRO A 54 -6.22 4.40 11.34
C PRO A 54 -6.95 3.40 12.26
N GLU A 55 -6.42 3.21 13.47
CA GLU A 55 -6.96 2.24 14.43
C GLU A 55 -8.44 2.44 14.75
N ALA A 56 -8.88 3.67 14.99
CA ALA A 56 -10.29 3.99 15.23
C ALA A 56 -11.18 3.57 14.04
N GLU A 57 -10.75 3.84 12.80
CA GLU A 57 -11.50 3.39 11.61
C GLU A 57 -11.52 1.86 11.47
N ARG A 58 -10.47 1.16 11.91
CA ARG A 58 -10.44 -0.30 11.92
C ARG A 58 -11.45 -0.85 12.92
N ALA A 59 -11.50 -0.29 14.13
CA ALA A 59 -12.46 -0.68 15.16
C ALA A 59 -13.90 -0.51 14.67
N ASP A 60 -14.24 0.66 14.11
CA ASP A 60 -15.57 0.97 13.56
C ASP A 60 -16.02 0.04 12.42
N ARG A 61 -15.08 -0.72 11.84
CA ARG A 61 -15.31 -1.59 10.67
C ARG A 61 -15.15 -3.06 10.99
N GLY A 62 -14.98 -3.42 12.26
CA GLY A 62 -14.77 -4.79 12.69
C GLY A 62 -13.44 -5.37 12.22
N LEU A 63 -12.39 -4.54 12.13
CA LEU A 63 -11.03 -4.91 11.69
C LEU A 63 -10.02 -4.92 12.85
N THR A 64 -10.49 -4.89 14.09
CA THR A 64 -9.62 -4.94 15.28
C THR A 64 -8.76 -6.20 15.27
N ASP A 65 -9.36 -7.35 14.96
CA ASP A 65 -8.69 -8.66 14.88
C ASP A 65 -7.89 -8.91 13.60
N GLU A 66 -7.86 -7.95 12.67
CA GLU A 66 -7.19 -8.10 11.37
C GLU A 66 -5.71 -8.57 11.46
N PRO A 67 -4.86 -8.06 12.38
CA PRO A 67 -3.47 -8.49 12.45
C PRO A 67 -3.38 -9.95 12.89
N ARG A 68 -4.13 -10.32 13.93
CA ARG A 68 -4.16 -11.68 14.48
C ARG A 68 -4.71 -12.69 13.46
N LEU A 69 -5.77 -12.32 12.74
CA LEU A 69 -6.39 -13.21 11.74
C LEU A 69 -5.55 -13.30 10.46
N ALA A 70 -4.85 -12.24 10.08
CA ALA A 70 -3.88 -12.29 8.99
C ALA A 70 -2.75 -13.27 9.32
N GLU A 71 -2.15 -13.16 10.51
CA GLU A 71 -1.10 -14.07 10.98
C GLU A 71 -1.60 -15.52 11.06
N ALA A 72 -2.82 -15.74 11.58
CA ALA A 72 -3.43 -17.07 11.63
C ALA A 72 -3.67 -17.69 10.24
N ALA A 73 -3.89 -16.87 9.21
CA ALA A 73 -3.97 -17.29 7.81
C ALA A 73 -2.59 -17.43 7.14
N GLY A 74 -1.49 -17.20 7.86
CA GLY A 74 -0.13 -17.25 7.34
C GLY A 74 0.26 -16.01 6.52
N LEU A 75 -0.40 -14.88 6.73
CA LEU A 75 -0.06 -13.59 6.11
C LEU A 75 0.79 -12.76 7.08
N ARG A 76 1.74 -11.97 6.56
CA ARG A 76 2.33 -10.87 7.32
C ARG A 76 1.38 -9.68 7.30
N PHE A 77 1.06 -9.13 8.46
CA PHE A 77 0.30 -7.89 8.57
C PHE A 77 1.23 -6.67 8.75
N VAL A 78 0.95 -5.58 8.05
CA VAL A 78 1.68 -4.30 8.21
C VAL A 78 0.67 -3.15 8.33
N ALA A 79 0.70 -2.43 9.44
CA ALA A 79 -0.08 -1.20 9.60
C ALA A 79 0.72 0.01 9.08
N LEU A 80 0.12 0.75 8.15
CA LEU A 80 0.63 2.02 7.63
C LEU A 80 -0.50 3.06 7.67
N PRO A 81 -0.96 3.48 8.86
CA PRO A 81 -2.14 4.32 8.99
C PRO A 81 -1.93 5.67 8.31
N VAL A 82 -2.84 6.00 7.38
CA VAL A 82 -2.95 7.32 6.75
C VAL A 82 -4.35 7.84 7.05
N PRO A 83 -4.50 8.97 7.78
CA PRO A 83 -5.80 9.59 7.97
C PRO A 83 -6.46 9.93 6.62
N ASP A 84 -7.78 9.81 6.53
CA ASP A 84 -8.50 9.99 5.26
C ASP A 84 -8.28 11.40 4.68
N PHE A 85 -8.07 11.49 3.36
CA PHE A 85 -7.76 12.73 2.64
C PHE A 85 -6.49 13.48 3.10
N THR A 86 -5.61 12.82 3.86
CA THR A 86 -4.32 13.40 4.28
C THR A 86 -3.15 12.63 3.68
N VAL A 87 -1.94 13.10 3.97
CA VAL A 87 -0.68 12.43 3.63
C VAL A 87 0.11 12.09 4.89
N PRO A 88 0.83 10.95 4.93
CA PRO A 88 1.58 10.58 6.11
C PRO A 88 2.91 11.33 6.22
N SER A 89 3.50 11.35 7.40
CA SER A 89 4.89 11.83 7.57
C SER A 89 5.87 10.89 6.86
N VAL A 90 6.72 11.42 5.95
CA VAL A 90 7.69 10.59 5.19
C VAL A 90 8.62 9.78 6.12
N PRO A 91 9.26 10.36 7.15
CA PRO A 91 10.07 9.59 8.09
C PRO A 91 9.32 8.44 8.78
N ALA A 92 8.01 8.60 9.04
CA ALA A 92 7.22 7.59 9.72
C ALA A 92 6.91 6.37 8.83
N VAL A 93 6.68 6.59 7.53
CA VAL A 93 6.31 5.51 6.60
C VAL A 93 7.50 4.92 5.83
N LEU A 94 8.60 5.65 5.73
CA LEU A 94 9.73 5.22 4.89
C LEU A 94 10.36 3.88 5.34
N PRO A 95 10.63 3.61 6.64
CA PRO A 95 11.21 2.33 7.06
C PRO A 95 10.37 1.10 6.68
N PRO A 96 9.07 0.98 7.05
CA PRO A 96 8.26 -0.16 6.63
C PRO A 96 8.05 -0.23 5.11
N LEU A 97 7.98 0.90 4.39
CA LEU A 97 7.92 0.90 2.92
C LEU A 97 9.19 0.32 2.29
N ARG A 98 10.38 0.56 2.86
CA ARG A 98 11.63 -0.07 2.41
C ARG A 98 11.61 -1.58 2.62
N GLU A 99 11.18 -2.05 3.79
CA GLU A 99 11.04 -3.49 4.05
C GLU A 99 10.08 -4.18 3.06
N LEU A 100 8.92 -3.57 2.82
CA LEU A 100 7.96 -4.06 1.83
C LEU A 100 8.56 -4.08 0.42
N THR A 101 9.35 -3.07 0.06
CA THR A 101 10.02 -3.00 -1.23
C THR A 101 11.05 -4.11 -1.40
N GLU A 102 11.83 -4.44 -0.36
CA GLU A 102 12.74 -5.59 -0.42
C GLU A 102 11.99 -6.91 -0.55
N GLY A 103 10.84 -7.05 0.12
CA GLY A 103 9.94 -8.18 -0.10
C GLY A 103 9.51 -8.29 -1.57
N LEU A 104 9.05 -7.19 -2.17
CA LEU A 104 8.67 -7.14 -3.59
C LEU A 104 9.84 -7.49 -4.52
N ARG A 105 11.06 -7.05 -4.20
CA ARG A 105 12.29 -7.38 -4.95
C ARG A 105 12.69 -8.85 -4.86
N THR A 106 12.30 -9.53 -3.79
CA THR A 106 12.59 -10.97 -3.58
C THR A 106 11.44 -11.89 -4.00
N GLY A 107 10.34 -11.33 -4.54
CA GLY A 107 9.24 -12.11 -5.11
C GLY A 107 7.96 -12.11 -4.29
N ALA A 108 7.89 -11.38 -3.17
CA ALA A 108 6.68 -11.35 -2.34
C ALA A 108 5.47 -10.75 -3.07
N HIS A 109 4.29 -11.21 -2.69
CA HIS A 109 3.01 -10.68 -3.11
C HIS A 109 2.42 -9.79 -2.01
N VAL A 110 2.39 -8.49 -2.27
CA VAL A 110 1.91 -7.46 -1.35
C VAL A 110 0.55 -6.93 -1.83
N VAL A 111 -0.43 -6.90 -0.92
CA VAL A 111 -1.72 -6.24 -1.11
C VAL A 111 -1.82 -5.07 -0.14
N ALA A 112 -2.13 -3.87 -0.65
CA ALA A 112 -2.46 -2.71 0.18
C ALA A 112 -3.96 -2.40 0.13
N HIS A 113 -4.58 -2.13 1.29
CA HIS A 113 -5.98 -1.73 1.37
C HIS A 113 -6.19 -0.47 2.21
N CYS A 114 -7.25 0.24 1.89
CA CYS A 114 -7.81 1.31 2.72
C CYS A 114 -9.32 1.07 2.85
N ARG A 115 -10.15 2.12 2.95
CA ARG A 115 -11.61 1.94 3.00
C ARG A 115 -12.16 1.41 1.68
N ARG A 116 -11.88 2.10 0.56
CA ARG A 116 -12.41 1.78 -0.78
C ARG A 116 -11.38 1.17 -1.74
N GLY A 117 -10.11 1.13 -1.33
CA GLY A 117 -9.01 0.65 -2.18
C GLY A 117 -8.60 1.62 -3.30
N ILE A 118 -9.06 2.86 -3.25
CA ILE A 118 -8.83 3.87 -4.31
C ILE A 118 -7.77 4.87 -3.89
N ASP A 119 -7.80 5.35 -2.65
CA ASP A 119 -7.04 6.53 -2.25
C ASP A 119 -5.73 6.16 -1.54
N ARG A 120 -5.75 6.06 -0.21
CA ARG A 120 -4.58 5.74 0.64
C ARG A 120 -3.81 4.47 0.23
N SER A 121 -4.50 3.43 -0.24
CA SER A 121 -3.85 2.21 -0.77
C SER A 121 -3.08 2.46 -2.06
N SER A 122 -3.57 3.37 -2.91
CA SER A 122 -2.87 3.80 -4.13
C SER A 122 -1.64 4.62 -3.81
N LEU A 123 -1.72 5.50 -2.82
CA LEU A 123 -0.57 6.26 -2.32
C LEU A 123 0.56 5.33 -1.87
N ILE A 124 0.23 4.30 -1.09
CA ILE A 124 1.21 3.27 -0.66
C ILE A 124 1.80 2.54 -1.87
N ALA A 125 0.95 2.08 -2.81
CA ALA A 125 1.41 1.38 -4.00
C ALA A 125 2.38 2.22 -4.86
N VAL A 126 2.09 3.52 -5.01
CA VAL A 126 2.96 4.48 -5.70
C VAL A 126 4.31 4.62 -4.99
N CYS A 127 4.31 4.75 -3.67
CA CYS A 127 5.55 4.86 -2.89
C CYS A 127 6.45 3.63 -3.04
N LEU A 128 5.87 2.42 -3.04
CA LEU A 128 6.61 1.18 -3.26
C LEU A 128 7.28 1.17 -4.64
N MET A 129 6.56 1.55 -5.69
CA MET A 129 7.12 1.62 -7.05
C MET A 129 8.22 2.69 -7.18
N MET A 130 8.11 3.80 -6.46
CA MET A 130 9.15 4.84 -6.41
C MET A 130 10.42 4.33 -5.72
N LEU A 131 10.29 3.57 -4.63
CA LEU A 131 11.42 2.93 -3.96
C LEU A 131 12.09 1.86 -4.83
N GLU A 132 11.35 1.27 -5.78
CA GLU A 132 11.88 0.42 -6.85
C GLU A 132 12.56 1.20 -8.00
N GLY A 133 12.66 2.53 -7.90
CA GLY A 133 13.38 3.40 -8.83
C GLY A 133 12.50 4.12 -9.86
N SER A 134 11.17 4.02 -9.76
CA SER A 134 10.28 4.72 -10.70
C SER A 134 10.18 6.22 -10.37
N ALA A 135 10.14 7.07 -11.40
CA ALA A 135 9.69 8.45 -11.25
C ALA A 135 8.21 8.51 -10.80
N PRO A 136 7.68 9.65 -10.32
CA PRO A 136 6.32 9.72 -9.78
C PRO A 136 5.16 9.41 -10.72
N GLU A 137 5.23 9.82 -11.99
CA GLU A 137 4.09 9.75 -12.90
C GLU A 137 3.75 8.31 -13.37
N PRO A 138 4.72 7.46 -13.75
CA PRO A 138 4.41 6.10 -14.19
C PRO A 138 3.67 5.22 -13.15
N PRO A 139 4.04 5.23 -11.84
CA PRO A 139 3.26 4.57 -10.80
C PRO A 139 1.81 5.06 -10.70
N TRP A 140 1.56 6.37 -10.72
CA TRP A 140 0.20 6.91 -10.72
C TRP A 140 -0.60 6.44 -11.93
N ALA A 141 0.02 6.40 -13.12
CA ALA A 141 -0.60 5.87 -14.32
C ALA A 141 -0.94 4.37 -14.19
N ALA A 142 -0.06 3.56 -13.61
CA ALA A 142 -0.30 2.14 -13.39
C ALA A 142 -1.49 1.90 -12.44
N VAL A 143 -1.56 2.66 -11.34
CA VAL A 143 -2.67 2.52 -10.38
C VAL A 143 -4.00 3.01 -10.98
N ARG A 144 -4.01 4.11 -11.74
CA ARG A 144 -5.21 4.57 -12.47
C ARG A 144 -5.78 3.49 -13.38
N ARG A 145 -4.92 2.80 -14.13
CA ARG A 145 -5.33 1.68 -15.00
C ARG A 145 -5.89 0.50 -14.18
N ALA A 146 -5.19 0.10 -13.12
CA ALA A 146 -5.59 -1.01 -12.26
C ALA A 146 -6.95 -0.78 -11.57
N ARG A 147 -7.23 0.47 -11.19
CA ARG A 147 -8.42 0.85 -10.43
C ARG A 147 -9.58 1.34 -11.30
N CYS A 148 -9.33 1.66 -12.56
CA CYS A 148 -10.27 2.40 -13.41
C CYS A 148 -10.85 3.63 -12.68
N ALA A 149 -10.02 4.34 -11.91
CA ALA A 149 -10.44 5.44 -11.04
C ALA A 149 -9.51 6.64 -11.16
N ARG A 150 -10.02 7.83 -10.86
CA ARG A 150 -9.21 9.05 -10.74
C ARG A 150 -8.35 8.94 -9.48
N VAL A 151 -7.03 8.87 -9.67
CA VAL A 151 -6.03 8.97 -8.61
C VAL A 151 -4.85 9.83 -9.10
N PRO A 152 -4.15 10.58 -8.22
CA PRO A 152 -4.44 10.80 -6.80
C PRO A 152 -5.81 11.45 -6.56
N ASP A 153 -6.36 11.30 -5.34
CA ASP A 153 -7.66 11.85 -4.97
C ASP A 153 -7.55 13.36 -4.65
N THR A 154 -6.38 13.81 -4.20
CA THR A 154 -6.09 15.23 -3.89
C THR A 154 -4.78 15.75 -4.51
N GLU A 155 -4.70 17.07 -4.72
CA GLU A 155 -3.45 17.73 -5.14
C GLU A 155 -2.36 17.62 -4.07
N GLU A 156 -2.75 17.62 -2.80
CA GLU A 156 -1.84 17.44 -1.66
C GLU A 156 -1.10 16.10 -1.74
N GLN A 157 -1.80 15.02 -2.08
CA GLN A 157 -1.16 13.71 -2.30
C GLN A 157 -0.17 13.74 -3.45
N HIS A 158 -0.54 14.40 -4.55
CA HIS A 158 0.37 14.55 -5.67
C HIS A 158 1.64 15.29 -5.24
N ALA A 159 1.51 16.46 -4.62
CA ALA A 159 2.63 17.26 -4.12
C ALA A 159 3.50 16.49 -3.12
N TRP A 160 2.88 15.78 -2.18
CA TRP A 160 3.57 14.95 -1.20
C TRP A 160 4.37 13.82 -1.86
N THR A 161 3.85 13.17 -2.91
CA THR A 161 4.62 12.13 -3.62
C THR A 161 5.87 12.68 -4.32
N LEU A 162 5.86 13.95 -4.75
CA LEU A 162 7.05 14.63 -5.26
C LEU A 162 8.08 14.87 -4.15
N GLU A 163 7.63 15.29 -2.97
CA GLU A 163 8.49 15.45 -1.79
C GLU A 163 9.10 14.12 -1.34
N PHE A 164 8.28 13.07 -1.26
CA PHE A 164 8.72 11.70 -0.98
C PHE A 164 9.81 11.26 -1.97
N PHE A 165 9.56 11.43 -3.27
CA PHE A 165 10.52 11.07 -4.32
C PHE A 165 11.85 11.83 -4.18
N ARG A 166 11.82 13.13 -3.85
CA ARG A 166 13.03 13.93 -3.60
C ARG A 166 13.85 13.40 -2.41
N ARG A 167 13.18 12.97 -1.33
CA ARG A 167 13.86 12.43 -0.12
C ARG A 167 14.52 11.07 -0.35
N ILE A 168 13.92 10.21 -1.19
CA ILE A 168 14.48 8.89 -1.48
C ILE A 168 15.52 8.93 -2.61
N SER A 169 15.55 10.00 -3.39
CA SER A 169 16.51 10.19 -4.48
C SER A 169 17.93 10.48 -3.95
N PRO A 170 18.99 9.90 -4.52
CA PRO A 170 20.37 10.07 -4.05
C PRO A 170 20.83 11.54 -3.95
N ARG A 171 20.27 12.42 -4.78
CA ARG A 171 20.63 13.85 -4.83
C ARG A 171 20.10 14.69 -3.65
N GLY A 172 19.32 14.12 -2.74
CA GLY A 172 18.76 14.81 -1.57
C GLY A 172 19.58 14.68 -0.28
N GLN A 173 20.68 13.91 -0.30
CA GLN A 173 21.49 13.64 0.90
C GLN A 173 22.79 14.46 0.99
N ASP A 174 23.15 15.23 -0.05
CA ASP A 174 24.37 16.04 -0.09
C ASP A 174 24.07 17.53 0.16
N GLY A 175 23.58 17.83 1.36
CA GLY A 175 23.21 19.19 1.78
C GLY A 175 23.85 19.64 3.09
N SER A 176 25.04 19.13 3.44
CA SER A 176 25.81 19.65 4.57
C SER A 176 26.82 20.69 4.08
N PRO A 177 26.82 21.94 4.58
CA PRO A 177 27.84 22.91 4.21
C PRO A 177 29.16 22.51 4.88
N THR A 178 30.10 21.97 4.11
CA THR A 178 31.51 21.92 4.53
C THR A 178 31.99 23.35 4.75
N ALA A 179 32.05 23.76 6.02
CA ALA A 179 32.79 24.94 6.45
C ALA A 179 34.25 24.78 6.02
N ARG A 180 34.71 25.64 5.10
CA ARG A 180 36.13 25.77 4.80
C ARG A 180 36.78 26.55 5.93
N ARG A 181 37.94 26.02 6.36
CA ARG A 181 38.92 26.65 7.23
C ARG A 181 39.52 27.89 6.59
#